data_AF-A0A7S1RHX1-F1
#
_entry.id   AF-A0A7S1RHX1-F1
#
_cell.length_a   1.000
_cell.length_b   1.000
_cell.length_c   1.000
_cell.angle_alpha   90.00
_cell.angle_beta   90.00
_cell.angle_gamma   90.00
#
_symmetry.space_group_name_H-M   'P 1'
#
loop_
_entity.id
_entity.type
_entity.pdbx_description
1 polymer ?
#
loop_
_entity_poly.entity_id
_entity_poly.type
_entity_poly.pdbx_seq_one_letter_code
_entity_poly.pdbx_strand_id
1 'polypeptide(L)'
;HSQPRSCRARGWLIRSSPHPSVRFWLVQRRRAAEMASSDPIIEIQTKIKQLELEAEKRQELSEGSIAHCEATAKSFGMRCMATAVAWVTSETIYHIVLVLAHKDAHNGGQLILEPEFEFAARLCYAIFACLVCPAILYVLRPQGGATNGFSFGRDFLKLVAGCIPVILGWSLMDMLIALMKWANNSGWDELITAVVLTVFISLLELLSCYKAAKAGVDGQGAGDTLCARYMILPASATLAVGRMWNEFMSWPISALQGEVAGKPNLIFMVQLAYWVIMTGIIIKITAWWSTKQASLCKQLGEDEKYHLSSMEHHAMDMERSMGSEFVGCLSFVYAWTLNSTVQDFWFTLMCGCPSASACGYPNNAAYAIVLTVVFTAYATTLQFQDRREPWGKAHQSLVVLALSLCVGWAWKGYFNLTIKALNAEVRKGEVFCFLLLFFVLWAFGGMWWHNFLKEQRRRKMQRDNDYKKTKVVIKAEDMGSSYI
;
A
#
# COMPACT_ATOMS: atom_id res chain seq x y z
N HIS A 1 -37.27 20.43 33.80
CA HIS A 1 -38.15 21.33 33.03
C HIS A 1 -38.93 20.52 31.99
N SER A 2 -40.20 20.31 32.27
CA SER A 2 -41.13 19.45 31.55
C SER A 2 -42.03 20.29 30.65
N GLN A 3 -41.99 20.08 29.33
CA GLN A 3 -42.93 20.68 28.38
C GLN A 3 -44.22 19.84 28.28
N PRO A 4 -45.39 20.48 28.06
CA PRO A 4 -46.66 19.78 27.95
C PRO A 4 -46.91 19.27 26.52
N ARG A 5 -47.46 18.05 26.44
CA ARG A 5 -47.95 17.41 25.21
C ARG A 5 -49.22 18.11 24.73
N SER A 6 -49.24 18.56 23.47
CA SER A 6 -50.45 19.05 22.82
C SER A 6 -51.25 17.88 22.22
N CYS A 7 -52.50 17.75 22.67
CA CYS A 7 -53.49 16.85 22.11
C CYS A 7 -53.99 17.39 20.75
N ARG A 8 -53.68 16.69 19.65
CA ARG A 8 -54.39 16.89 18.38
C ARG A 8 -55.69 16.08 18.38
N ALA A 9 -56.81 16.80 18.36
CA ALA A 9 -58.12 16.24 18.05
C ALA A 9 -58.13 15.66 16.63
N ARG A 10 -58.35 14.35 16.49
CA ARG A 10 -58.65 13.70 15.20
C ARG A 10 -60.12 13.93 14.89
N GLY A 11 -60.42 14.92 14.04
CA GLY A 11 -61.71 15.02 13.39
C GLY A 11 -61.91 13.84 12.43
N TRP A 12 -62.80 12.92 12.79
CA TRP A 12 -63.31 11.89 11.88
C TRP A 12 -64.26 12.54 10.88
N LEU A 13 -63.71 13.07 9.79
CA LEU A 13 -64.49 13.40 8.60
C LEU A 13 -64.77 12.10 7.85
N ILE A 14 -66.02 11.64 7.93
CA ILE A 14 -66.58 10.58 7.09
C ILE A 14 -66.50 11.08 5.64
N ARG A 15 -65.43 10.71 4.93
CA ARG A 15 -65.34 10.86 3.48
C ARG A 15 -66.24 9.80 2.86
N SER A 16 -67.44 10.21 2.46
CA SER A 16 -68.23 9.49 1.47
C SER A 16 -67.35 9.24 0.25
N SER A 17 -67.09 7.97 -0.05
CA SER A 17 -66.29 7.60 -1.21
C SER A 17 -67.09 7.90 -2.47
N PRO A 18 -66.59 8.75 -3.39
CA PRO A 18 -67.29 8.98 -4.64
C PRO A 18 -67.37 7.66 -5.41
N HIS A 19 -68.53 7.43 -6.03
CA HIS A 19 -68.85 6.27 -6.84
C HIS A 19 -67.69 5.95 -7.82
N PRO A 20 -67.30 4.67 -8.02
CA PRO A 20 -66.11 4.29 -8.78
C PRO A 20 -66.07 4.86 -10.21
N SER A 21 -67.22 5.11 -10.83
CA SER A 21 -67.36 5.78 -12.13
C SER A 21 -66.89 7.25 -12.11
N VAL A 22 -67.10 7.98 -11.01
CA VAL A 22 -66.68 9.38 -10.85
C VAL A 22 -65.18 9.47 -10.58
N ARG A 23 -64.61 8.50 -9.85
CA ARG A 23 -63.15 8.39 -9.67
C ARG A 23 -62.44 8.13 -10.99
N PHE A 24 -62.97 7.23 -11.81
CA PHE A 24 -62.38 6.94 -13.13
C PHE A 24 -62.41 8.19 -14.03
N TRP A 25 -63.54 8.90 -14.07
CA TRP A 25 -63.68 10.13 -14.85
C TRP A 25 -62.78 11.27 -14.35
N LEU A 26 -62.66 11.46 -13.03
CA LEU A 26 -61.75 12.46 -12.47
C LEU A 26 -60.28 12.12 -12.72
N VAL A 27 -59.90 10.84 -12.67
CA VAL A 27 -58.53 10.40 -13.01
C VAL A 27 -58.24 10.59 -14.50
N GLN A 28 -59.19 10.26 -15.37
CA GLN A 28 -59.04 10.50 -16.81
C GLN A 28 -59.00 11.98 -17.15
N ARG A 29 -59.81 12.83 -16.50
CA ARG A 29 -59.80 14.28 -16.72
C ARG A 29 -58.55 14.94 -16.17
N ARG A 30 -57.98 14.43 -15.06
CA ARG A 30 -56.68 14.87 -14.54
C ARG A 30 -55.54 14.48 -15.47
N ARG A 31 -55.54 13.25 -16.00
CA ARG A 31 -54.57 12.80 -17.01
C ARG A 31 -54.69 13.57 -18.33
N ALA A 32 -55.91 13.87 -18.78
CA ALA A 32 -56.13 14.68 -19.97
C ALA A 32 -55.73 16.14 -19.77
N ALA A 33 -55.94 16.70 -18.58
CA ALA A 33 -55.47 18.04 -18.24
C ALA A 33 -53.95 18.11 -18.06
N GLU A 34 -53.33 17.08 -17.47
CA GLU A 34 -51.86 16.94 -17.36
C GLU A 34 -51.20 16.73 -18.73
N MET A 35 -51.84 15.98 -19.65
CA MET A 35 -51.39 15.85 -21.04
C MET A 35 -51.63 17.10 -21.89
N ALA A 36 -52.64 17.92 -21.56
CA ALA A 36 -52.92 19.17 -22.26
C ALA A 36 -52.13 20.38 -21.70
N SER A 37 -51.54 20.29 -20.50
CA SER A 37 -50.74 21.35 -19.88
C SER A 37 -49.25 21.08 -19.84
N SER A 38 -48.80 19.89 -20.25
CA SER A 38 -47.39 19.55 -20.43
C SER A 38 -47.00 19.93 -21.84
N ASP A 39 -46.57 21.18 -22.01
CA ASP A 39 -45.99 21.65 -23.26
C ASP A 39 -44.82 20.69 -23.61
N PRO A 40 -44.87 19.92 -24.72
CA PRO A 40 -43.87 18.89 -25.03
C PRO A 40 -42.44 19.46 -25.06
N ILE A 41 -42.32 20.76 -25.32
CA ILE A 41 -41.08 21.54 -25.22
C ILE A 41 -40.50 21.51 -23.80
N ILE A 42 -41.33 21.68 -22.76
CA ILE A 42 -40.91 21.65 -21.35
C ILE A 42 -40.44 20.24 -20.95
N GLU A 43 -41.12 19.19 -21.42
CA GLU A 43 -40.70 17.81 -21.17
C GLU A 43 -39.33 17.52 -21.82
N ILE A 44 -39.13 17.93 -23.07
CA ILE A 44 -37.86 17.79 -23.78
C ILE A 44 -36.75 18.59 -23.08
N GLN A 45 -36.99 19.83 -22.71
CA GLN A 45 -36.02 20.64 -21.95
C GLN A 45 -35.66 20.02 -20.61
N THR A 46 -36.62 19.41 -19.92
CA THR A 46 -36.37 18.73 -18.65
C THR A 46 -35.52 17.47 -18.86
N LYS A 47 -35.78 16.68 -19.92
CA LYS A 47 -34.97 15.52 -20.28
C LYS A 47 -33.55 15.91 -20.70
N ILE A 48 -33.38 16.98 -21.47
CA ILE A 48 -32.05 17.51 -21.83
C ILE A 48 -31.27 17.87 -20.57
N LYS A 49 -31.86 18.64 -19.65
CA LYS A 49 -31.22 18.99 -18.37
C LYS A 49 -30.87 17.78 -17.51
N GLN A 50 -31.72 16.75 -17.50
CA GLN A 50 -31.43 15.50 -16.80
C GLN A 50 -30.25 14.75 -17.43
N LEU A 51 -30.20 14.69 -18.77
CA LEU A 51 -29.10 14.07 -19.50
C LEU A 51 -27.78 14.83 -19.33
N GLU A 52 -27.82 16.17 -19.32
CA GLU A 52 -26.67 17.03 -19.01
C GLU A 52 -26.16 16.75 -17.59
N LEU A 53 -27.04 16.71 -16.59
CA LEU A 53 -26.68 16.40 -15.20
C LEU A 53 -26.11 14.98 -15.06
N GLU A 54 -26.68 14.00 -15.76
CA GLU A 54 -26.14 12.64 -15.79
C GLU A 54 -24.78 12.57 -16.48
N ALA A 55 -24.57 13.32 -17.56
CA ALA A 55 -23.31 13.41 -18.26
C ALA A 55 -22.22 14.04 -17.38
N GLU A 56 -22.52 15.15 -16.70
CA GLU A 56 -21.64 15.81 -15.73
C GLU A 56 -21.26 14.84 -14.60
N LYS A 57 -22.24 14.15 -14.01
CA LYS A 57 -21.98 13.17 -12.95
C LYS A 57 -21.12 12.00 -13.42
N ARG A 58 -21.34 11.49 -14.64
CA ARG A 58 -20.49 10.43 -15.23
C ARG A 58 -19.07 10.95 -15.49
N GLN A 59 -18.94 12.20 -15.87
CA GLN A 59 -17.65 12.84 -16.09
C GLN A 59 -16.88 13.01 -14.77
N GLU A 60 -17.50 13.53 -13.71
CA GLU A 60 -16.87 13.63 -12.39
C GLU A 60 -16.42 12.26 -11.86
N LEU A 61 -17.25 11.22 -12.04
CA LEU A 61 -16.89 9.85 -11.69
C LEU A 61 -15.71 9.32 -12.52
N SER A 62 -15.66 9.65 -13.82
CA SER A 62 -14.56 9.29 -14.72
C SER A 62 -13.27 10.01 -14.33
N GLU A 63 -13.31 11.32 -14.09
CA GLU A 63 -12.16 12.12 -13.65
C GLU A 63 -11.62 11.64 -12.31
N GLY A 64 -12.50 11.36 -11.34
CA GLY A 64 -12.12 10.78 -10.06
C GLY A 64 -11.48 9.40 -10.20
N SER A 65 -12.00 8.56 -11.10
CA SER A 65 -11.42 7.24 -11.41
C SER A 65 -10.02 7.37 -12.02
N ILE A 66 -9.85 8.23 -13.04
CA ILE A 66 -8.57 8.47 -13.71
C ILE A 66 -7.54 9.04 -12.73
N ALA A 67 -7.90 10.06 -11.95
CA ALA A 67 -7.02 10.65 -10.95
C ALA A 67 -6.56 9.62 -9.92
N HIS A 68 -7.46 8.73 -9.52
CA HIS A 68 -7.10 7.63 -8.65
C HIS A 68 -6.16 6.62 -9.35
N CYS A 69 -6.46 6.18 -10.57
CA CYS A 69 -5.60 5.28 -11.34
C CYS A 69 -4.17 5.82 -11.44
N GLU A 70 -4.03 7.11 -11.73
CA GLU A 70 -2.74 7.79 -11.72
C GLU A 70 -2.05 7.75 -10.36
N ALA A 71 -2.79 8.03 -9.28
CA ALA A 71 -2.24 8.02 -7.92
C ALA A 71 -1.78 6.61 -7.53
N THR A 72 -2.56 5.59 -7.86
CA THR A 72 -2.20 4.18 -7.64
C THR A 72 -0.98 3.78 -8.46
N ALA A 73 -0.92 4.13 -9.75
CA ALA A 73 0.24 3.85 -10.59
C ALA A 73 1.51 4.55 -10.08
N LYS A 74 1.40 5.81 -9.65
CA LYS A 74 2.51 6.55 -9.03
C LYS A 74 2.96 5.90 -7.72
N SER A 75 2.01 5.52 -6.86
CA SER A 75 2.30 4.82 -5.60
C SER A 75 2.97 3.46 -5.83
N PHE A 76 2.45 2.68 -6.79
CA PHE A 76 3.00 1.39 -7.18
C PHE A 76 4.44 1.53 -7.69
N GLY A 77 4.67 2.39 -8.70
CA GLY A 77 6.00 2.62 -9.25
C GLY A 77 6.98 3.14 -8.20
N MET A 78 6.53 4.06 -7.34
CA MET A 78 7.33 4.58 -6.24
C MET A 78 7.74 3.48 -5.25
N ARG A 79 6.80 2.61 -4.85
CA ARG A 79 7.07 1.51 -3.92
C ARG A 79 8.03 0.48 -4.51
N CYS A 80 7.83 0.06 -5.75
CA CYS A 80 8.73 -0.88 -6.43
C CYS A 80 10.18 -0.35 -6.42
N MET A 81 10.36 0.91 -6.81
CA MET A 81 11.68 1.54 -6.91
C MET A 81 12.28 1.79 -5.54
N ALA A 82 11.48 2.30 -4.60
CA ALA A 82 11.91 2.53 -3.23
C ALA A 82 12.37 1.23 -2.58
N THR A 83 11.65 0.12 -2.77
CA THR A 83 12.05 -1.19 -2.22
C THR A 83 13.38 -1.68 -2.77
N ALA A 84 13.57 -1.59 -4.09
CA ALA A 84 14.82 -2.03 -4.72
C ALA A 84 16.02 -1.18 -4.27
N VAL A 85 15.88 0.15 -4.30
CA VAL A 85 16.96 1.09 -3.96
C VAL A 85 17.23 1.13 -2.46
N ALA A 86 16.18 1.04 -1.62
CA ALA A 86 16.32 0.89 -0.17
C ALA A 86 17.10 -0.36 0.19
N TRP A 87 16.90 -1.49 -0.53
CA TRP A 87 17.69 -2.70 -0.29
C TRP A 87 19.18 -2.44 -0.48
N VAL A 88 19.54 -1.94 -1.66
CA VAL A 88 20.94 -1.73 -2.02
C VAL A 88 21.60 -0.81 -1.01
N THR A 89 20.87 0.22 -0.58
CA THR A 89 21.32 1.14 0.47
C THR A 89 21.52 0.43 1.80
N SER A 90 20.53 -0.34 2.24
CA SER A 90 20.56 -1.11 3.49
C SER A 90 21.73 -2.09 3.50
N GLU A 91 21.91 -2.86 2.43
CA GLU A 91 22.96 -3.86 2.30
C GLU A 91 24.35 -3.22 2.24
N THR A 92 24.49 -2.11 1.51
CA THR A 92 25.76 -1.36 1.42
C THR A 92 26.15 -0.81 2.79
N ILE A 93 25.21 -0.20 3.53
CA ILE A 93 25.47 0.33 4.88
C ILE A 93 25.83 -0.82 5.83
N TYR A 94 25.08 -1.93 5.79
CA TYR A 94 25.37 -3.10 6.61
C TYR A 94 26.77 -3.67 6.33
N HIS A 95 27.17 -3.80 5.06
CA HIS A 95 28.52 -4.24 4.71
C HIS A 95 29.61 -3.27 5.18
N ILE A 96 29.37 -1.96 5.12
CA ILE A 96 30.30 -0.97 5.70
C ILE A 96 30.43 -1.20 7.21
N VAL A 97 29.31 -1.39 7.93
CA VAL A 97 29.33 -1.70 9.36
C VAL A 97 30.12 -2.97 9.65
N LEU A 98 29.91 -4.04 8.88
CA LEU A 98 30.65 -5.30 9.02
C LEU A 98 32.16 -5.11 8.82
N VAL A 99 32.57 -4.41 7.75
CA VAL A 99 33.99 -4.17 7.45
C VAL A 99 34.64 -3.32 8.54
N LEU A 100 33.93 -2.33 9.08
CA LEU A 100 34.44 -1.51 10.19
C LEU A 100 34.54 -2.31 11.51
N ALA A 101 33.62 -3.23 11.75
CA ALA A 101 33.55 -4.02 12.98
C ALA A 101 34.49 -5.24 12.98
N HIS A 102 34.84 -5.80 11.82
CA HIS A 102 35.67 -7.01 11.73
C HIS A 102 36.81 -6.85 10.72
N LYS A 103 37.96 -6.32 11.18
CA LYS A 103 39.15 -6.09 10.33
C LYS A 103 39.70 -7.36 9.67
N ASP A 104 39.52 -8.53 10.31
CA ASP A 104 40.05 -9.81 9.83
C ASP A 104 39.07 -10.60 8.93
N ALA A 105 37.92 -10.01 8.62
CA ALA A 105 36.89 -10.58 7.76
C ALA A 105 37.36 -10.90 6.32
N HIS A 106 38.49 -10.32 5.90
CA HIS A 106 38.93 -10.34 4.50
C HIS A 106 39.64 -11.61 4.05
N ASN A 107 39.79 -12.62 4.91
CA ASN A 107 40.39 -13.91 4.54
C ASN A 107 39.51 -14.79 3.64
N GLY A 108 38.47 -14.23 3.02
CA GLY A 108 38.01 -14.65 1.70
C GLY A 108 37.38 -16.04 1.58
N GLY A 109 37.01 -16.65 2.71
CA GLY A 109 35.92 -17.62 2.77
C GLY A 109 34.59 -16.88 2.88
N GLN A 110 33.47 -17.60 2.70
CA GLN A 110 32.18 -17.09 3.18
C GLN A 110 32.35 -16.65 4.64
N LEU A 111 31.97 -15.41 4.92
CA LEU A 111 32.03 -14.87 6.28
C LEU A 111 30.98 -15.63 7.11
N ILE A 112 31.37 -16.74 7.72
CA ILE A 112 30.57 -17.40 8.74
C ILE A 112 30.72 -16.52 9.97
N LEU A 113 29.82 -15.55 10.10
CA LEU A 113 29.74 -14.73 11.30
C LEU A 113 29.17 -15.58 12.42
N GLU A 114 29.80 -15.52 13.58
CA GLU A 114 29.19 -16.02 14.81
C GLU A 114 27.83 -15.32 15.01
N PRO A 115 26.76 -16.04 15.39
CA PRO A 115 25.43 -15.47 15.53
C PRO A 115 25.39 -14.23 16.43
N GLU A 116 26.20 -14.21 17.48
CA GLU A 116 26.38 -13.07 18.40
C GLU A 116 26.85 -11.81 17.65
N PHE A 117 27.85 -11.98 16.78
CA PHE A 117 28.42 -10.89 16.01
C PHE A 117 27.47 -10.44 14.89
N GLU A 118 26.79 -11.37 14.20
CA GLU A 118 25.75 -11.04 13.22
C GLU A 118 24.66 -10.18 13.87
N PHE A 119 24.18 -10.59 15.05
CA PHE A 119 23.20 -9.84 15.82
C PHE A 119 23.71 -8.46 16.23
N ALA A 120 24.91 -8.36 16.81
CA ALA A 120 25.49 -7.08 17.22
C ALA A 120 25.64 -6.09 16.03
N ALA A 121 26.11 -6.58 14.88
CA ALA A 121 26.24 -5.76 13.67
C ALA A 121 24.88 -5.28 13.14
N ARG A 122 23.87 -6.16 13.12
CA ARG A 122 22.50 -5.80 12.69
C ARG A 122 21.82 -4.84 13.68
N LEU A 123 22.06 -4.99 14.97
CA LEU A 123 21.59 -4.07 16.01
C LEU A 123 22.21 -2.68 15.84
N CYS A 124 23.53 -2.60 15.65
CA CYS A 124 24.22 -1.34 15.36
C CYS A 124 23.65 -0.66 14.10
N TYR A 125 23.40 -1.43 13.04
CA TYR A 125 22.77 -0.93 11.83
C TYR A 125 21.34 -0.41 12.09
N ALA A 126 20.52 -1.15 12.83
CA ALA A 126 19.17 -0.72 13.19
C ALA A 126 19.17 0.58 14.02
N ILE A 127 20.06 0.70 15.00
CA ILE A 127 20.22 1.92 15.79
C ILE A 127 20.62 3.09 14.89
N PHE A 128 21.62 2.89 14.01
CA PHE A 128 22.05 3.90 13.06
C PHE A 128 20.91 4.35 12.14
N ALA A 129 20.16 3.40 11.57
CA ALA A 129 19.01 3.69 10.71
C ALA A 129 17.94 4.49 11.47
N CYS A 130 17.57 4.07 12.70
CA CYS A 130 16.60 4.75 13.54
C CYS A 130 17.00 6.19 13.89
N LEU A 131 18.31 6.49 14.01
CA LEU A 131 18.82 7.84 14.24
C LEU A 131 18.87 8.68 12.96
N VAL A 132 19.44 8.13 11.88
CA VAL A 132 19.75 8.91 10.68
C VAL A 132 18.53 9.13 9.79
N CYS A 133 17.67 8.12 9.64
CA CYS A 133 16.55 8.16 8.70
C CYS A 133 15.51 9.25 9.00
N PRO A 134 15.01 9.42 10.24
CA PRO A 134 14.09 10.51 10.58
C PRO A 134 14.69 11.89 10.35
N ALA A 135 15.99 12.05 10.64
CA ALA A 135 16.72 13.30 10.42
C ALA A 135 16.84 13.63 8.92
N ILE A 136 17.20 12.65 8.09
CA ILE A 136 17.22 12.82 6.63
C ILE A 136 15.82 13.19 6.12
N LEU A 137 14.78 12.47 6.56
CA LEU A 137 13.41 12.72 6.09
C LEU A 137 12.90 14.11 6.52
N TYR A 138 13.32 14.61 7.68
CA TYR A 138 13.06 15.97 8.14
C TYR A 138 13.68 17.01 7.19
N VAL A 139 14.95 16.83 6.83
CA VAL A 139 15.68 17.74 5.93
C VAL A 139 15.14 17.69 4.49
N LEU A 140 14.75 16.52 4.00
CA LEU A 140 14.31 16.33 2.61
C LEU A 140 12.89 16.86 2.34
N ARG A 141 12.00 16.88 3.34
CA ARG A 141 10.58 17.16 3.11
C ARG A 141 10.27 18.59 2.68
N PRO A 142 10.88 19.65 3.27
CA PRO A 142 10.70 21.02 2.79
C PRO A 142 11.03 21.17 1.29
N GLN A 143 12.06 20.47 0.82
CA GLN A 143 12.52 20.54 -0.57
C GLN A 143 11.60 19.80 -1.55
N GLY A 144 10.96 18.70 -1.11
CA GLY A 144 10.02 17.94 -1.93
C GLY A 144 8.68 18.66 -2.18
N GLY A 145 8.23 19.45 -1.20
CA GLY A 145 6.95 20.16 -1.21
C GLY A 145 6.99 21.56 -1.85
N ALA A 146 8.04 22.35 -1.57
CA ALA A 146 8.05 23.79 -1.89
C ALA A 146 8.31 24.13 -3.37
N THR A 147 8.85 23.21 -4.15
CA THR A 147 9.20 23.50 -5.54
C THR A 147 8.08 23.08 -6.49
N ASN A 148 7.34 24.02 -7.08
CA ASN A 148 6.37 23.73 -8.16
C ASN A 148 7.05 23.29 -9.48
N GLY A 149 8.35 22.97 -9.45
CA GLY A 149 9.15 22.60 -10.61
C GLY A 149 9.15 21.10 -10.95
N PHE A 150 9.54 20.83 -12.19
CA PHE A 150 9.62 19.50 -12.83
C PHE A 150 11.07 19.01 -12.99
N SER A 151 11.94 19.26 -12.01
CA SER A 151 13.35 18.91 -12.10
C SER A 151 13.64 17.46 -11.68
N PHE A 152 14.69 16.87 -12.27
CA PHE A 152 15.22 15.57 -11.88
C PHE A 152 15.55 15.52 -10.38
N GLY A 153 16.22 16.55 -9.85
CA GLY A 153 16.60 16.62 -8.44
C GLY A 153 15.40 16.48 -7.49
N ARG A 154 14.26 17.12 -7.78
CA ARG A 154 13.04 16.99 -6.96
C ARG A 154 12.49 15.57 -6.99
N ASP A 155 12.39 14.98 -8.18
CA ASP A 155 11.88 13.62 -8.35
C ASP A 155 12.80 12.59 -7.66
N PHE A 156 14.12 12.82 -7.70
CA PHE A 156 15.13 12.05 -6.99
C PHE A 156 14.97 12.18 -5.46
N LEU A 157 14.82 13.39 -4.91
CA LEU A 157 14.61 13.57 -3.46
C LEU A 157 13.31 12.92 -2.98
N LYS A 158 12.26 12.90 -3.82
CA LYS A 158 11.04 12.13 -3.52
C LYS A 158 11.30 10.63 -3.47
N LEU A 159 12.12 10.12 -4.39
CA LEU A 159 12.56 8.72 -4.36
C LEU A 159 13.31 8.41 -3.06
N VAL A 160 14.31 9.23 -2.70
CA VAL A 160 15.05 9.10 -1.44
C VAL A 160 14.11 9.10 -0.25
N ALA A 161 13.20 10.08 -0.17
CA ALA A 161 12.25 10.20 0.93
C ALA A 161 11.34 8.96 1.08
N GLY A 162 10.93 8.31 -0.02
CA GLY A 162 10.16 7.07 0.07
C GLY A 162 10.99 5.80 0.26
N CYS A 163 12.31 5.83 0.01
CA CYS A 163 13.21 4.75 0.45
C CYS A 163 13.35 4.70 1.97
N ILE A 164 13.32 5.85 2.65
CA ILE A 164 13.61 5.96 4.09
C ILE A 164 12.74 5.03 4.97
N PRO A 165 11.39 5.02 4.85
CA PRO A 165 10.56 4.09 5.63
C PRO A 165 10.88 2.61 5.36
N VAL A 166 11.28 2.29 4.12
CA VAL A 166 11.64 0.91 3.75
C VAL A 166 12.98 0.53 4.38
N ILE A 167 13.97 1.42 4.36
CA ILE A 167 15.28 1.22 5.01
C ILE A 167 15.07 0.97 6.51
N LEU A 168 14.26 1.79 7.18
CA LEU A 168 13.92 1.64 8.61
C LEU A 168 13.25 0.29 8.90
N GLY A 169 12.23 -0.07 8.13
CA GLY A 169 11.55 -1.34 8.34
C GLY A 169 12.45 -2.54 8.11
N TRP A 170 13.40 -2.44 7.18
CA TRP A 170 14.34 -3.52 6.88
C TRP A 170 15.46 -3.64 7.90
N SER A 171 15.98 -2.52 8.41
CA SER A 171 16.97 -2.56 9.47
C SER A 171 16.41 -3.22 10.73
N LEU A 172 15.15 -2.94 11.08
CA LEU A 172 14.46 -3.60 12.19
C LEU A 172 14.15 -5.07 11.89
N MET A 173 13.71 -5.38 10.67
CA MET A 173 13.47 -6.76 10.24
C MET A 173 14.73 -7.61 10.33
N ASP A 174 15.85 -7.14 9.78
CA ASP A 174 17.11 -7.89 9.75
C ASP A 174 17.68 -8.05 11.18
N MET A 175 17.52 -7.04 12.04
CA MET A 175 17.87 -7.14 13.46
C MET A 175 17.05 -8.21 14.18
N LEU A 176 15.73 -8.26 13.97
CA LEU A 176 14.88 -9.29 14.56
C LEU A 176 15.25 -10.68 14.04
N ILE A 177 15.50 -10.85 12.74
CA ILE A 177 15.95 -12.13 12.19
C ILE A 177 17.25 -12.58 12.86
N ALA A 178 18.22 -11.67 13.03
CA ALA A 178 19.47 -12.00 13.69
C ALA A 178 19.29 -12.32 15.19
N LEU A 179 18.38 -11.61 15.88
CA LEU A 179 18.01 -11.91 17.26
C LEU A 179 17.43 -13.32 17.40
N MET A 180 16.52 -13.70 16.51
CA MET A 180 15.88 -15.02 16.51
C MET A 180 16.89 -16.14 16.24
N LYS A 181 17.83 -15.92 15.32
CA LYS A 181 18.94 -16.86 15.06
C LYS A 181 19.84 -17.01 16.30
N TRP A 182 20.22 -15.90 16.92
CA TRP A 182 21.08 -15.90 18.10
C TRP A 182 20.42 -16.62 19.29
N ALA A 183 19.10 -16.46 19.46
CA ALA A 183 18.35 -17.14 20.51
C ALA A 183 18.12 -18.64 20.27
N ASN A 184 18.55 -19.19 19.11
CA ASN A 184 18.35 -20.58 18.71
C ASN A 184 16.87 -21.01 18.77
N ASN A 185 16.00 -20.14 18.25
CA ASN A 185 14.57 -20.20 18.51
C ASN A 185 13.84 -21.34 17.78
N SER A 186 12.80 -21.82 18.44
CA SER A 186 11.76 -22.70 17.89
C SER A 186 10.65 -21.89 17.20
N GLY A 187 9.79 -22.55 16.42
CA GLY A 187 8.66 -21.88 15.77
C GLY A 187 7.66 -21.21 16.73
N TRP A 188 7.61 -21.62 18.00
CA TRP A 188 6.77 -20.97 19.02
C TRP A 188 7.32 -19.62 19.46
N ASP A 189 8.64 -19.45 19.45
CA ASP A 189 9.28 -18.20 19.84
C ASP A 189 9.00 -17.10 18.80
N GLU A 190 8.84 -17.47 17.53
CA GLU A 190 8.41 -16.57 16.45
C GLU A 190 6.99 -16.04 16.70
N LEU A 191 6.06 -16.91 17.11
CA LEU A 191 4.70 -16.51 17.46
C LEU A 191 4.67 -15.56 18.65
N ILE A 192 5.37 -15.92 19.73
CA ILE A 192 5.43 -15.10 20.94
C ILE A 192 6.02 -13.73 20.60
N THR A 193 7.12 -13.70 19.84
CA THR A 193 7.76 -12.46 19.40
C THR A 193 6.82 -11.62 18.53
N ALA A 194 6.12 -12.22 17.57
CA ALA A 194 5.15 -11.54 16.73
C ALA A 194 4.01 -10.91 17.56
N VAL A 195 3.44 -11.65 18.50
CA VAL A 195 2.36 -11.17 19.38
C VAL A 195 2.85 -10.05 20.29
N VAL A 196 3.98 -10.24 20.98
CA VAL A 196 4.56 -9.24 21.89
C VAL A 196 4.88 -7.94 21.16
N LEU A 197 5.50 -8.01 19.97
CA LEU A 197 5.80 -6.82 19.18
C LEU A 197 4.54 -6.14 18.66
N THR A 198 3.53 -6.91 18.22
CA THR A 198 2.24 -6.34 17.77
C THR A 198 1.57 -5.56 18.90
N VAL A 199 1.50 -6.14 20.10
CA VAL A 199 0.93 -5.50 21.29
C VAL A 199 1.75 -4.28 21.69
N PHE A 200 3.08 -4.42 21.75
CA PHE A 200 3.98 -3.34 22.14
C PHE A 200 3.88 -2.12 21.22
N ILE A 201 3.92 -2.32 19.90
CA ILE A 201 3.76 -1.23 18.93
C ILE A 201 2.38 -0.60 19.09
N SER A 202 1.33 -1.41 19.20
CA SER A 202 -0.04 -0.90 19.38
C SER A 202 -0.17 -0.02 20.62
N LEU A 203 0.46 -0.42 21.74
CA LEU A 203 0.51 0.38 22.97
C LEU A 203 1.26 1.71 22.78
N LEU A 204 2.37 1.70 22.04
CA LEU A 204 3.09 2.93 21.70
C LEU A 204 2.25 3.87 20.82
N GLU A 205 1.50 3.32 19.86
CA GLU A 205 0.62 4.11 18.99
C GLU A 205 -0.56 4.75 19.74
N LEU A 206 -0.93 4.20 20.89
CA LEU A 206 -2.01 4.73 21.72
C LEU A 206 -1.61 5.96 22.53
N LEU A 207 -0.32 6.19 22.72
CA LEU A 207 0.19 7.34 23.45
C LEU A 207 -0.27 8.64 22.79
N SER A 208 -0.77 9.58 23.59
CA SER A 208 -1.23 10.89 23.10
C SER A 208 -0.15 11.65 22.34
N CYS A 209 1.10 11.55 22.80
CA CYS A 209 2.26 12.13 22.14
C CYS A 209 2.53 11.51 20.76
N TYR A 210 2.33 10.20 20.59
CA TYR A 210 2.41 9.55 19.28
C TYR A 210 1.31 10.07 18.34
N LYS A 211 0.05 10.12 18.80
CA LYS A 211 -1.08 10.62 17.99
C LYS A 211 -0.87 12.07 17.55
N ALA A 212 -0.44 12.93 18.47
CA ALA A 212 -0.13 14.33 18.17
C ALA A 212 1.04 14.46 17.20
N ALA A 213 2.10 13.67 17.39
CA ALA A 213 3.25 13.62 16.49
C ALA A 213 2.84 13.15 15.09
N LYS A 214 2.05 12.07 14.99
CA LYS A 214 1.53 11.54 13.72
C LYS A 214 0.66 12.56 13.01
N ALA A 215 -0.27 13.21 13.72
CA ALA A 215 -1.08 14.28 13.15
C ALA A 215 -0.24 15.47 12.66
N GLY A 216 0.80 15.85 13.41
CA GLY A 216 1.74 16.91 13.02
C GLY A 216 2.54 16.56 11.76
N VAL A 217 3.06 15.33 11.69
CA VAL A 217 3.79 14.82 10.54
C VAL A 217 2.86 14.65 9.33
N ASP A 218 1.65 14.12 9.49
CA ASP A 218 0.69 13.91 8.39
C ASP A 218 0.13 15.23 7.86
N GLY A 219 -0.10 16.21 8.75
CA GLY A 219 -0.66 17.53 8.42
C GLY A 219 0.30 18.47 7.67
N GLN A 220 1.58 18.12 7.52
CA GLN A 220 2.58 18.89 6.75
C GLN A 220 2.75 20.36 7.18
N GLY A 221 2.44 20.68 8.44
CA GLY A 221 2.50 22.03 8.99
C GLY A 221 3.62 22.22 10.02
N ALA A 222 3.45 23.22 10.89
CA ALA A 222 4.39 23.52 11.98
C ALA A 222 4.56 22.37 12.99
N GLY A 223 3.65 21.39 12.99
CA GLY A 223 3.72 20.19 13.82
C GLY A 223 4.74 19.15 13.34
N ASP A 224 5.26 19.25 12.12
CA ASP A 224 6.27 18.33 11.59
C ASP A 224 7.66 18.69 12.12
N THR A 225 7.96 18.26 13.34
CA THR A 225 9.26 18.44 14.00
C THR A 225 10.11 17.18 13.91
N LEU A 226 11.43 17.33 14.07
CA LEU A 226 12.33 16.17 14.17
C LEU A 226 11.92 15.23 15.31
N CYS A 227 11.54 15.78 16.47
CA CYS A 227 11.04 15.01 17.61
C CYS A 227 9.77 14.21 17.25
N ALA A 228 8.80 14.85 16.56
CA ALA A 228 7.58 14.16 16.12
C ALA A 228 7.90 12.96 15.21
N ARG A 229 8.92 13.06 14.35
CA ARG A 229 9.34 11.95 13.47
C ARG A 229 9.98 10.79 14.22
N TYR A 230 10.74 11.07 15.27
CA TYR A 230 11.25 10.02 16.17
C TYR A 230 10.11 9.33 16.93
N MET A 231 9.10 10.10 17.37
CA MET A 231 7.96 9.56 18.10
C MET A 231 7.12 8.58 17.25
N ILE A 232 7.07 8.75 15.92
CA ILE A 232 6.32 7.84 15.03
C ILE A 232 7.14 6.65 14.51
N LEU A 233 8.39 6.49 14.94
CA LEU A 233 9.23 5.34 14.57
C LEU A 233 8.59 3.96 14.81
N PRO A 234 7.77 3.72 15.86
CA PRO A 234 7.14 2.42 16.07
C PRO A 234 6.35 1.91 14.85
N ALA A 235 5.72 2.81 14.09
CA ALA A 235 5.00 2.48 12.85
C ALA A 235 5.91 2.00 11.70
N SER A 236 7.23 2.17 11.82
CA SER A 236 8.18 1.61 10.84
C SER A 236 8.51 0.15 11.13
N ALA A 237 8.19 -0.35 12.33
CA ALA A 237 8.43 -1.74 12.72
C ALA A 237 7.39 -2.73 12.16
N THR A 238 6.31 -2.26 11.52
CA THR A 238 5.25 -3.12 10.94
C THR A 238 5.81 -4.16 9.97
N LEU A 239 6.84 -3.83 9.18
CA LEU A 239 7.51 -4.78 8.29
C LEU A 239 8.23 -5.89 9.07
N ALA A 240 8.88 -5.54 10.18
CA ALA A 240 9.60 -6.45 11.04
C ALA A 240 8.62 -7.41 11.76
N VAL A 241 7.49 -6.89 12.25
CA VAL A 241 6.41 -7.70 12.84
C VAL A 241 5.72 -8.58 11.80
N GLY A 242 5.47 -8.04 10.60
CA GLY A 242 4.96 -8.82 9.47
C GLY A 242 5.88 -9.97 9.10
N ARG A 243 7.20 -9.80 9.19
CA ARG A 243 8.17 -10.88 9.00
C ARG A 243 8.02 -11.97 10.05
N MET A 244 7.91 -11.62 11.33
CA MET A 244 7.74 -12.62 12.41
C MET A 244 6.44 -13.42 12.25
N TRP A 245 5.33 -12.75 11.89
CA TRP A 245 4.09 -13.43 11.52
C TRP A 245 4.27 -14.37 10.34
N ASN A 246 5.03 -13.95 9.33
CA ASN A 246 5.31 -14.78 8.17
C ASN A 246 6.11 -16.03 8.52
N GLU A 247 7.17 -15.93 9.32
CA GLU A 247 7.98 -17.09 9.74
C GLU A 247 7.09 -18.13 10.41
N PHE A 248 6.32 -17.71 11.43
CA PHE A 248 5.37 -18.57 12.13
C PHE A 248 4.35 -19.22 11.18
N MET A 249 3.71 -18.41 10.31
CA MET A 249 2.70 -18.91 9.36
C MET A 249 3.28 -19.83 8.29
N SER A 250 4.57 -19.71 8.00
CA SER A 250 5.27 -20.53 7.00
C SER A 250 5.90 -21.79 7.60
N TRP A 251 6.04 -21.88 8.93
CA TRP A 251 6.68 -23.00 9.62
C TRP A 251 6.12 -24.38 9.22
N PRO A 252 4.78 -24.62 9.20
CA PRO A 252 4.24 -25.92 8.78
C PRO A 252 4.55 -26.26 7.32
N ILE A 253 4.60 -25.24 6.46
CA ILE A 253 4.86 -25.40 5.03
C ILE A 253 6.32 -25.70 4.77
N SER A 254 7.23 -25.01 5.45
CA SER A 254 8.66 -25.27 5.40
C SER A 254 8.97 -26.70 5.84
N ALA A 255 8.32 -27.19 6.90
CA ALA A 255 8.45 -28.58 7.36
C ALA A 255 7.97 -29.57 6.28
N LEU A 256 6.77 -29.34 5.71
CA LEU A 256 6.21 -30.20 4.67
C LEU A 256 7.05 -30.20 3.39
N GLN A 257 7.57 -29.04 2.98
CA GLN A 257 8.48 -28.91 1.83
C GLN A 257 9.79 -29.67 2.04
N GLY A 258 10.28 -29.73 3.28
CA GLY A 258 11.45 -30.54 3.65
C GLY A 258 11.25 -32.04 3.43
N GLU A 259 10.07 -32.57 3.74
CA GLU A 259 9.75 -34.00 3.52
C GLU A 259 9.64 -34.37 2.03
N VAL A 260 9.30 -33.39 1.18
CA VAL A 260 9.17 -33.57 -0.26
C VAL A 260 10.37 -33.02 -1.04
N ALA A 261 11.50 -32.81 -0.36
CA ALA A 261 12.74 -32.37 -0.97
C ALA A 261 13.10 -33.29 -2.15
N GLY A 262 13.29 -32.70 -3.34
CA GLY A 262 13.56 -33.44 -4.59
C GLY A 262 12.34 -33.67 -5.49
N LYS A 263 11.13 -33.30 -5.06
CA LYS A 263 9.92 -33.32 -5.90
C LYS A 263 9.46 -31.89 -6.22
N PRO A 264 10.05 -31.21 -7.23
CA PRO A 264 9.79 -29.79 -7.53
C PRO A 264 8.31 -29.48 -7.76
N ASN A 265 7.59 -30.37 -8.45
CA ASN A 265 6.14 -30.24 -8.66
C ASN A 265 5.35 -30.25 -7.34
N LEU A 266 5.75 -31.09 -6.38
CA LEU A 266 5.05 -31.21 -5.11
C LEU A 266 5.34 -30.02 -4.19
N ILE A 267 6.59 -29.52 -4.19
CA ILE A 267 6.98 -28.28 -3.50
C ILE A 267 6.10 -27.11 -3.98
N PHE A 268 5.98 -26.93 -5.30
CA PHE A 268 5.14 -25.89 -5.87
C PHE A 268 3.65 -26.07 -5.51
N MET A 269 3.11 -27.29 -5.60
CA MET A 269 1.70 -27.54 -5.27
C MET A 269 1.40 -27.24 -3.79
N VAL A 270 2.30 -27.60 -2.88
CA VAL A 270 2.21 -27.26 -1.46
C VAL A 270 2.22 -25.75 -1.26
N GLN A 271 3.16 -25.04 -1.91
CA GLN A 271 3.26 -23.58 -1.82
C GLN A 271 2.03 -22.88 -2.40
N LEU A 272 1.51 -23.36 -3.53
CA LEU A 272 0.32 -22.85 -4.19
C LEU A 272 -0.92 -23.03 -3.31
N ALA A 273 -1.10 -24.22 -2.73
CA ALA A 273 -2.20 -24.50 -1.82
C ALA A 273 -2.14 -23.60 -0.58
N TYR A 274 -0.95 -23.44 0.00
CA TYR A 274 -0.72 -22.51 1.11
C TYR A 274 -1.09 -21.07 0.75
N TRP A 275 -0.61 -20.57 -0.40
CA TRP A 275 -0.94 -19.23 -0.86
C TRP A 275 -2.43 -19.04 -1.06
N VAL A 276 -3.15 -20.00 -1.67
CA VAL A 276 -4.61 -19.92 -1.85
C VAL A 276 -5.34 -19.85 -0.50
N ILE A 277 -4.97 -20.71 0.45
CA ILE A 277 -5.58 -20.75 1.79
C ILE A 277 -5.31 -19.42 2.54
N MET A 278 -4.05 -18.99 2.60
CA MET A 278 -3.67 -17.75 3.28
C MET A 278 -4.30 -16.53 2.64
N THR A 279 -4.37 -16.48 1.31
CA THR A 279 -5.06 -15.42 0.58
C THR A 279 -6.53 -15.34 1.00
N GLY A 280 -7.24 -16.47 1.03
CA GLY A 280 -8.63 -16.53 1.47
C GLY A 280 -8.83 -16.02 2.90
N ILE A 281 -7.95 -16.42 3.82
CA ILE A 281 -7.99 -16.00 5.23
C ILE A 281 -7.71 -14.49 5.35
N ILE A 282 -6.62 -14.00 4.74
CA ILE A 282 -6.20 -12.61 4.83
C ILE A 282 -7.24 -11.68 4.21
N ILE A 283 -7.82 -12.04 3.06
CA ILE A 283 -8.88 -11.25 2.43
C ILE A 283 -10.10 -11.17 3.36
N LYS A 284 -10.53 -12.29 3.95
CA LYS A 284 -11.67 -12.30 4.88
C LYS A 284 -11.41 -11.44 6.11
N ILE A 285 -10.25 -11.57 6.74
CA ILE A 285 -9.87 -10.76 7.92
C ILE A 285 -9.81 -9.28 7.55
N THR A 286 -9.18 -8.94 6.43
CA THR A 286 -9.04 -7.56 5.96
C THR A 286 -10.40 -6.93 5.63
N ALA A 287 -11.31 -7.69 4.99
CA ALA A 287 -12.66 -7.22 4.67
C ALA A 287 -13.52 -7.03 5.93
N TRP A 288 -13.46 -7.98 6.86
CA TRP A 288 -14.11 -7.87 8.16
C TRP A 288 -13.60 -6.64 8.93
N TRP A 289 -12.27 -6.48 9.00
CA TRP A 289 -11.65 -5.35 9.68
C TRP A 289 -12.02 -4.02 9.05
N SER A 290 -12.01 -3.91 7.71
CA SER A 290 -12.42 -2.68 7.02
C SER A 290 -13.87 -2.29 7.33
N THR A 291 -14.77 -3.27 7.43
CA THR A 291 -16.17 -3.04 7.82
C THR A 291 -16.27 -2.58 9.26
N LYS A 292 -15.53 -3.23 10.17
CA LYS A 292 -15.48 -2.89 11.59
C LYS A 292 -14.86 -1.51 11.85
N GLN A 293 -13.80 -1.16 11.11
CA GLN A 293 -13.18 0.15 11.19
C GLN A 293 -14.16 1.25 10.75
N ALA A 294 -14.96 1.01 9.70
CA ALA A 294 -15.99 1.94 9.28
C ALA A 294 -17.09 2.11 10.33
N SER A 295 -17.49 1.05 11.04
CA SER A 295 -18.44 1.17 12.16
C SER A 295 -17.85 1.91 13.36
N LEU A 296 -16.60 1.62 13.73
CA LEU A 296 -15.89 2.31 14.83
C LEU A 296 -15.74 3.81 14.54
N CYS A 297 -15.40 4.19 13.31
CA CYS A 297 -15.32 5.61 12.93
C CYS A 297 -16.68 6.33 12.98
N LYS A 298 -17.78 5.64 12.66
CA LYS A 298 -19.13 6.20 12.79
C LYS A 298 -19.52 6.40 14.25
N GLN A 299 -19.25 5.40 15.09
CA GLN A 299 -19.49 5.48 16.54
C GLN A 299 -18.71 6.65 17.13
N LEU A 300 -17.40 6.73 16.93
CA LEU A 300 -16.58 7.85 17.42
C LEU A 300 -17.10 9.25 17.02
N GLY A 301 -17.64 9.40 15.80
CA GLY A 301 -18.20 10.68 15.33
C GLY A 301 -19.59 11.01 15.89
N GLU A 302 -20.37 10.00 16.26
CA GLU A 302 -21.63 10.17 17.00
C GLU A 302 -21.36 10.43 18.48
N ASP A 303 -20.36 9.76 19.03
CA ASP A 303 -19.97 9.72 20.44
C ASP A 303 -19.32 11.00 20.96
N GLU A 304 -18.64 11.75 20.08
CA GLU A 304 -18.19 13.11 20.36
C GLU A 304 -19.37 14.02 20.77
N LYS A 305 -20.61 13.65 20.41
CA LYS A 305 -21.83 14.37 20.80
C LYS A 305 -22.45 13.87 22.10
N TYR A 306 -22.10 12.68 22.59
CA TYR A 306 -22.79 11.99 23.69
C TYR A 306 -21.96 11.75 24.96
N HIS A 307 -20.75 12.30 25.07
CA HIS A 307 -19.89 12.21 26.27
C HIS A 307 -19.73 10.76 26.78
N LEU A 308 -19.24 9.82 25.96
CA LEU A 308 -18.85 8.51 26.48
C LEU A 308 -17.76 8.62 27.54
N SER A 309 -17.66 7.56 28.35
CA SER A 309 -16.58 7.43 29.30
C SER A 309 -15.22 7.42 28.58
N SER A 310 -14.22 8.05 29.21
CA SER A 310 -12.83 8.07 28.70
C SER A 310 -12.30 6.66 28.44
N MET A 311 -12.72 5.68 29.24
CA MET A 311 -12.29 4.28 29.11
C MET A 311 -12.80 3.62 27.81
N GLU A 312 -14.05 3.90 27.40
CA GLU A 312 -14.61 3.37 26.14
C GLU A 312 -13.89 3.97 24.93
N HIS A 313 -13.58 5.26 24.97
CA HIS A 313 -12.76 5.90 23.93
C HIS A 313 -11.38 5.25 23.81
N HIS A 314 -10.70 5.01 24.95
CA HIS A 314 -9.40 4.33 24.94
C HIS A 314 -9.48 2.89 24.44
N ALA A 315 -10.53 2.15 24.77
CA ALA A 315 -10.74 0.80 24.28
C ALA A 315 -10.99 0.75 22.76
N MET A 316 -11.82 1.65 22.22
CA MET A 316 -12.06 1.75 20.77
C MET A 316 -10.80 2.16 20.01
N ASP A 317 -10.02 3.10 20.56
CA ASP A 317 -8.74 3.50 19.99
C ASP A 317 -7.73 2.35 20.00
N MET A 318 -7.66 1.59 21.09
CA MET A 318 -6.80 0.40 21.21
C MET A 318 -7.18 -0.64 20.18
N GLU A 319 -8.47 -0.96 20.07
CA GLU A 319 -8.97 -1.89 19.07
C GLU A 319 -8.62 -1.43 17.65
N ARG A 320 -8.87 -0.15 17.34
CA ARG A 320 -8.55 0.44 16.02
C ARG A 320 -7.05 0.37 15.70
N SER A 321 -6.20 0.69 16.67
CA SER A 321 -4.74 0.66 16.51
C SER A 321 -4.27 -0.77 16.26
N MET A 322 -4.61 -1.69 17.16
CA MET A 322 -4.22 -3.10 17.06
C MET A 322 -4.68 -3.76 15.76
N GLY A 323 -5.93 -3.53 15.36
CA GLY A 323 -6.46 -4.13 14.12
C GLY A 323 -5.85 -3.51 12.86
N SER A 324 -5.57 -2.20 12.85
CA SER A 324 -4.83 -1.56 11.75
C SER A 324 -3.45 -2.18 11.57
N GLU A 325 -2.75 -2.38 12.68
CA GLU A 325 -1.38 -2.88 12.66
C GLU A 325 -1.30 -4.37 12.34
N PHE A 326 -2.24 -5.15 12.85
CA PHE A 326 -2.39 -6.55 12.47
C PHE A 326 -2.70 -6.71 10.98
N VAL A 327 -3.64 -5.94 10.42
CA VAL A 327 -3.94 -5.96 8.97
C VAL A 327 -2.74 -5.48 8.14
N GLY A 328 -2.00 -4.49 8.63
CA GLY A 328 -0.71 -4.08 8.05
C GLY A 328 0.27 -5.25 7.96
N CYS A 329 0.45 -6.00 9.03
CA CYS A 329 1.29 -7.20 9.06
C CYS A 329 0.81 -8.29 8.11
N LEU A 330 -0.50 -8.57 8.07
CA LEU A 330 -1.08 -9.54 7.14
C LEU A 330 -0.86 -9.16 5.67
N SER A 331 -0.79 -7.87 5.35
CA SER A 331 -0.46 -7.44 4.00
C SER A 331 0.95 -7.82 3.55
N PHE A 332 1.89 -7.82 4.48
CA PHE A 332 3.24 -8.33 4.25
C PHE A 332 3.26 -9.84 4.08
N VAL A 333 2.54 -10.60 4.92
CA VAL A 333 2.41 -12.05 4.79
C VAL A 333 1.80 -12.41 3.43
N TYR A 334 0.75 -11.70 3.01
CA TYR A 334 0.15 -11.88 1.70
C TYR A 334 1.15 -11.64 0.57
N ALA A 335 1.92 -10.55 0.64
CA ALA A 335 2.99 -10.27 -0.33
C ALA A 335 4.03 -11.39 -0.36
N TRP A 336 4.48 -11.86 0.81
CA TRP A 336 5.51 -12.89 0.95
C TRP A 336 5.06 -14.22 0.35
N THR A 337 3.87 -14.70 0.72
CA THR A 337 3.30 -15.95 0.19
C THR A 337 3.09 -15.91 -1.32
N LEU A 338 2.62 -14.78 -1.86
CA LEU A 338 2.52 -14.56 -3.30
C LEU A 338 3.91 -14.63 -3.96
N ASN A 339 4.90 -13.93 -3.41
CA ASN A 339 6.25 -13.93 -3.94
C ASN A 339 6.88 -15.33 -3.91
N SER A 340 6.78 -16.06 -2.81
CA SER A 340 7.27 -17.45 -2.70
C SER A 340 6.64 -18.35 -3.76
N THR A 341 5.33 -18.25 -3.98
CA THR A 341 4.62 -19.05 -5.00
C THR A 341 5.10 -18.74 -6.41
N VAL A 342 5.29 -17.46 -6.72
CA VAL A 342 5.73 -17.01 -8.04
C VAL A 342 7.22 -17.32 -8.28
N GLN A 343 8.04 -17.29 -7.22
CA GLN A 343 9.42 -17.75 -7.27
C GLN A 343 9.52 -19.26 -7.49
N ASP A 344 8.74 -20.08 -6.78
CA ASP A 344 8.72 -21.53 -6.99
C ASP A 344 8.22 -21.87 -8.40
N PHE A 345 7.19 -21.17 -8.88
CA PHE A 345 6.75 -21.32 -10.27
C PHE A 345 7.87 -21.00 -11.27
N TRP A 346 8.52 -19.85 -11.13
CA TRP A 346 9.52 -19.42 -12.10
C TRP A 346 10.82 -20.23 -11.99
N PHE A 347 11.44 -20.27 -10.81
CA PHE A 347 12.76 -20.88 -10.65
C PHE A 347 12.68 -22.40 -10.62
N THR A 348 11.76 -22.96 -9.83
CA THR A 348 11.68 -24.40 -9.61
C THR A 348 11.02 -25.12 -10.79
N LEU A 349 9.91 -24.61 -11.32
CA LEU A 349 9.22 -25.28 -12.44
C LEU A 349 9.74 -24.86 -13.82
N MET A 350 9.86 -23.55 -14.09
CA MET A 350 10.23 -23.08 -15.44
C MET A 350 11.74 -23.19 -15.71
N CYS A 351 12.58 -22.83 -14.74
CA CYS A 351 14.04 -22.85 -14.91
C CYS A 351 14.71 -24.14 -14.43
N GLY A 352 14.02 -25.01 -13.68
CA GLY A 352 14.59 -26.23 -13.09
C GLY A 352 15.65 -25.96 -12.02
N CYS A 353 15.68 -24.76 -11.43
CA CYS A 353 16.57 -24.37 -10.35
C CYS A 353 15.96 -24.73 -8.99
N PRO A 354 16.72 -25.29 -8.02
CA PRO A 354 16.20 -25.55 -6.68
C PRO A 354 15.73 -24.29 -5.92
N SER A 355 16.25 -23.12 -6.27
CA SER A 355 15.89 -21.84 -5.67
C SER A 355 16.30 -20.66 -6.57
N ALA A 356 15.79 -19.47 -6.25
CA ALA A 356 16.19 -18.22 -6.90
C ALA A 356 17.71 -17.96 -6.78
N SER A 357 18.31 -18.31 -5.64
CA SER A 357 19.74 -18.10 -5.37
C SER A 357 20.65 -19.12 -6.06
N ALA A 358 20.15 -20.33 -6.34
CA ALA A 358 20.85 -21.33 -7.13
C ALA A 358 20.82 -21.00 -8.63
N CYS A 359 19.81 -20.23 -9.06
CA CYS A 359 19.71 -19.72 -10.41
C CYS A 359 20.65 -18.53 -10.64
N GLY A 360 21.27 -18.44 -11.82
CA GLY A 360 22.17 -17.34 -12.16
C GLY A 360 21.47 -15.96 -12.19
N TYR A 361 22.26 -14.89 -12.16
CA TYR A 361 21.74 -13.52 -12.28
C TYR A 361 20.94 -13.26 -13.58
N PRO A 362 21.22 -13.89 -14.75
CA PRO A 362 20.41 -13.66 -15.96
C PRO A 362 18.96 -14.13 -15.81
N ASN A 363 18.74 -15.29 -15.18
CA ASN A 363 17.38 -15.82 -14.92
C ASN A 363 16.63 -14.95 -13.91
N ASN A 364 17.33 -14.39 -12.93
CA ASN A 364 16.75 -13.46 -11.97
C ASN A 364 16.42 -12.09 -12.61
N ALA A 365 17.22 -11.64 -13.58
CA ALA A 365 16.91 -10.45 -14.37
C ALA A 365 15.63 -10.64 -15.20
N ALA A 366 15.54 -11.77 -15.91
CA ALA A 366 14.36 -12.14 -16.68
C ALA A 366 13.11 -12.23 -15.80
N TYR A 367 13.23 -12.89 -14.64
CA TYR A 367 12.18 -12.94 -13.62
C TYR A 367 11.69 -11.55 -13.21
N ALA A 368 12.61 -10.66 -12.82
CA ALA A 368 12.27 -9.31 -12.36
C ALA A 368 11.58 -8.49 -13.47
N ILE A 369 12.03 -8.59 -14.72
CA ILE A 369 11.41 -7.91 -15.86
C ILE A 369 10.00 -8.45 -16.12
N VAL A 370 9.84 -9.77 -16.24
CA VAL A 370 8.54 -10.41 -16.51
C VAL A 370 7.56 -10.09 -15.39
N LEU A 371 7.99 -10.23 -14.13
CA LEU A 371 7.15 -9.92 -12.98
C LEU A 371 6.74 -8.45 -12.97
N THR A 372 7.66 -7.52 -13.27
CA THR A 372 7.35 -6.08 -13.39
C THR A 372 6.27 -5.85 -14.43
N VAL A 373 6.37 -6.44 -15.62
CA VAL A 373 5.39 -6.26 -16.70
C VAL A 373 4.03 -6.83 -16.30
N VAL A 374 3.98 -8.08 -15.85
CA VAL A 374 2.74 -8.79 -15.49
C VAL A 374 2.05 -8.09 -14.31
N PHE A 375 2.79 -7.75 -13.26
CA PHE A 375 2.21 -7.13 -12.06
C PHE A 375 1.82 -5.67 -12.30
N THR A 376 2.53 -4.94 -13.16
CA THR A 376 2.07 -3.61 -13.58
C THR A 376 0.77 -3.72 -14.36
N ALA A 377 0.69 -4.64 -15.34
CA ALA A 377 -0.54 -4.86 -16.12
C ALA A 377 -1.70 -5.24 -15.19
N TYR A 378 -1.50 -6.18 -14.27
CA TYR A 378 -2.51 -6.59 -13.31
C TYR A 378 -2.92 -5.47 -12.34
N ALA A 379 -1.95 -4.70 -11.83
CA ALA A 379 -2.25 -3.53 -11.00
C ALA A 379 -3.07 -2.48 -11.76
N THR A 380 -2.87 -2.32 -13.07
CA THR A 380 -3.70 -1.42 -13.89
C THR A 380 -5.10 -1.96 -14.15
N THR A 381 -5.28 -3.28 -14.36
CA THR A 381 -6.61 -3.85 -14.57
C THR A 381 -7.46 -3.83 -13.30
N LEU A 382 -6.86 -4.09 -12.14
CA LEU A 382 -7.52 -3.99 -10.83
C LEU A 382 -8.07 -2.59 -10.53
N GLN A 383 -7.55 -1.53 -11.17
CA GLN A 383 -8.06 -0.18 -11.00
C GLN A 383 -9.46 0.02 -11.59
N PHE A 384 -9.86 -0.82 -12.54
CA PHE A 384 -11.15 -0.73 -13.20
C PHE A 384 -12.25 -1.62 -12.58
N GLN A 385 -11.91 -2.50 -11.63
CA GLN A 385 -12.86 -3.41 -10.97
C GLN A 385 -13.53 -2.78 -9.75
N ASP A 386 -14.76 -3.23 -9.44
CA ASP A 386 -15.75 -2.59 -8.54
C ASP A 386 -15.20 -2.09 -7.19
N ARG A 387 -14.96 -0.78 -7.13
CA ARG A 387 -14.54 -0.02 -5.94
C ARG A 387 -15.68 0.50 -5.08
N ARG A 388 -16.92 0.19 -5.44
CA ARG A 388 -18.09 0.75 -4.76
C ARG A 388 -18.17 0.31 -3.31
N GLU A 389 -17.72 -0.90 -3.03
CA GLU A 389 -17.81 -1.47 -1.69
C GLU A 389 -16.50 -1.34 -0.90
N PRO A 390 -16.55 -1.15 0.44
CA PRO A 390 -15.37 -1.03 1.29
C PRO A 390 -14.40 -2.22 1.16
N TRP A 391 -14.94 -3.44 1.00
CA TRP A 391 -14.14 -4.65 0.83
C TRP A 391 -13.29 -4.60 -0.45
N GLY A 392 -13.85 -4.10 -1.57
CA GLY A 392 -13.15 -4.01 -2.85
C GLY A 392 -11.97 -3.06 -2.76
N LYS A 393 -12.13 -1.93 -2.06
CA LYS A 393 -11.04 -0.98 -1.79
C LYS A 393 -9.94 -1.58 -0.93
N ALA A 394 -10.31 -2.30 0.13
CA ALA A 394 -9.35 -2.92 1.03
C ALA A 394 -8.56 -4.04 0.32
N HIS A 395 -9.26 -4.90 -0.43
CA HIS A 395 -8.66 -5.94 -1.26
C HIS A 395 -7.69 -5.35 -2.30
N GLN A 396 -8.12 -4.32 -3.02
CA GLN A 396 -7.26 -3.68 -4.00
C GLN A 396 -6.01 -3.06 -3.39
N SER A 397 -6.14 -2.38 -2.24
CA SER A 397 -5.00 -1.80 -1.53
C SER A 397 -3.99 -2.87 -1.12
N LEU A 398 -4.49 -3.97 -0.57
CA LEU A 398 -3.72 -5.17 -0.21
C LEU A 398 -2.97 -5.73 -1.42
N VAL A 399 -3.66 -5.96 -2.53
CA VAL A 399 -3.07 -6.55 -3.74
C VAL A 399 -2.04 -5.61 -4.36
N VAL A 400 -2.35 -4.33 -4.55
CA VAL A 400 -1.39 -3.37 -5.13
C VAL A 400 -0.13 -3.25 -4.29
N LEU A 401 -0.25 -3.24 -2.96
CA LEU A 401 0.90 -3.25 -2.05
C LEU A 401 1.72 -4.52 -2.24
N ALA A 402 1.10 -5.70 -2.23
CA ALA A 402 1.80 -6.96 -2.40
C ALA A 402 2.51 -7.08 -3.74
N LEU A 403 1.84 -6.71 -4.84
CA LEU A 403 2.45 -6.69 -6.17
C LEU A 403 3.70 -5.78 -6.19
N SER A 404 3.61 -4.59 -5.57
CA SER A 404 4.75 -3.65 -5.52
C SER A 404 5.94 -4.20 -4.73
N LEU A 405 5.67 -4.89 -3.61
CA LEU A 405 6.70 -5.54 -2.80
C LEU A 405 7.34 -6.71 -3.53
N CYS A 406 6.55 -7.55 -4.21
CA CYS A 406 7.06 -8.67 -5.00
C CYS A 406 8.00 -8.20 -6.12
N VAL A 407 7.62 -7.14 -6.85
CA VAL A 407 8.49 -6.53 -7.86
C VAL A 407 9.78 -6.02 -7.22
N GLY A 408 9.67 -5.30 -6.10
CA GLY A 408 10.84 -4.82 -5.35
C GLY A 408 11.77 -5.96 -4.91
N TRP A 409 11.21 -7.07 -4.41
CA TRP A 409 11.98 -8.26 -3.99
C TRP A 409 12.61 -9.01 -5.16
N ALA A 410 11.95 -9.07 -6.32
CA ALA A 410 12.52 -9.66 -7.53
C ALA A 410 13.77 -8.89 -7.99
N TRP A 411 13.68 -7.56 -8.04
CA TRP A 411 14.83 -6.70 -8.34
C TRP A 411 15.93 -6.82 -7.28
N LYS A 412 15.58 -6.89 -5.98
CA LYS A 412 16.52 -7.21 -4.90
C LYS A 412 17.26 -8.54 -5.17
N GLY A 413 16.54 -9.60 -5.54
CA GLY A 413 17.13 -10.91 -5.84
C GLY A 413 18.15 -10.84 -6.97
N TYR A 414 17.81 -10.16 -8.07
CA TYR A 414 18.71 -9.90 -9.18
C TYR A 414 19.96 -9.12 -8.76
N PHE A 415 19.80 -7.99 -8.04
CA PHE A 415 20.94 -7.18 -7.62
C PHE A 415 21.85 -7.94 -6.65
N ASN A 416 21.29 -8.73 -5.74
CA ASN A 416 22.07 -9.57 -4.82
C ASN A 416 22.97 -10.57 -5.57
N LEU A 417 22.43 -11.25 -6.58
CA LEU A 417 23.23 -12.20 -7.36
C LEU A 417 24.24 -11.51 -8.26
N THR A 418 23.90 -10.33 -8.79
CA THR A 418 24.83 -9.51 -9.58
C THR A 418 26.02 -9.06 -8.72
N ILE A 419 25.76 -8.60 -7.50
CA ILE A 419 26.81 -8.25 -6.52
C ILE A 419 27.70 -9.45 -6.23
N LYS A 420 27.10 -10.61 -5.96
CA LYS A 420 27.85 -11.84 -5.68
C LYS A 420 28.72 -12.26 -6.85
N ALA A 421 28.22 -12.16 -8.07
CA ALA A 421 28.99 -12.46 -9.29
C ALA A 421 30.16 -11.48 -9.46
N LEU A 422 29.92 -10.17 -9.33
CA LEU A 422 30.97 -9.16 -9.43
C LEU A 422 32.05 -9.33 -8.35
N ASN A 423 31.65 -9.63 -7.11
CA ASN A 423 32.58 -9.85 -6.00
C ASN A 423 33.39 -11.15 -6.14
N ALA A 424 32.91 -12.12 -6.92
CA ALA A 424 33.69 -13.32 -7.23
C ALA A 424 34.83 -13.03 -8.23
N GLU A 425 34.63 -12.05 -9.10
CA GLU A 425 35.62 -11.64 -10.12
C GLU A 425 36.62 -10.61 -9.60
N VAL A 426 36.18 -9.70 -8.73
CA VAL A 426 37.02 -8.65 -8.16
C VAL A 426 37.82 -9.20 -6.98
N ARG A 427 39.15 -8.98 -6.97
CA ARG A 427 40.02 -9.43 -5.88
C ARG A 427 39.47 -9.01 -4.51
N LYS A 428 39.44 -9.97 -3.59
CA LYS A 428 38.96 -9.86 -2.19
C LYS A 428 39.46 -8.55 -1.55
N GLY A 429 38.56 -7.63 -1.20
CA GLY A 429 38.93 -6.45 -0.41
C GLY A 429 38.16 -5.17 -0.67
N GLU A 430 37.56 -4.99 -1.85
CA GLU A 430 37.16 -3.64 -2.26
C GLU A 430 35.68 -3.33 -1.99
N VAL A 431 35.42 -2.69 -0.85
CA VAL A 431 34.17 -1.93 -0.56
C VAL A 431 33.76 -1.04 -1.74
N PHE A 432 34.73 -0.66 -2.58
CA PHE A 432 34.54 0.08 -3.82
C PHE A 432 33.49 -0.52 -4.76
N CYS A 433 33.42 -1.85 -4.94
CA CYS A 433 32.44 -2.46 -5.84
C CYS A 433 31.00 -2.27 -5.36
N PHE A 434 30.78 -2.40 -4.05
CA PHE A 434 29.49 -2.11 -3.43
C PHE A 434 29.12 -0.63 -3.57
N LEU A 435 30.07 0.29 -3.36
CA LEU A 435 29.85 1.72 -3.53
C LEU A 435 29.55 2.10 -4.99
N LEU A 436 30.32 1.58 -5.94
CA LEU A 436 30.10 1.83 -7.37
C LEU A 436 28.71 1.35 -7.79
N LEU A 437 28.35 0.11 -7.43
CA LEU A 437 27.03 -0.42 -7.76
C LEU A 437 25.92 0.36 -7.05
N PHE A 438 26.12 0.76 -5.79
CA PHE A 438 25.21 1.65 -5.08
C PHE A 438 24.94 2.92 -5.88
N PHE A 439 25.98 3.62 -6.34
CA PHE A 439 25.81 4.84 -7.14
C PHE A 439 25.14 4.58 -8.49
N VAL A 440 25.51 3.51 -9.19
CA VAL A 440 24.89 3.13 -10.47
C VAL A 440 23.41 2.83 -10.30
N LEU A 441 23.04 2.07 -9.27
CA LEU A 441 21.64 1.71 -9.00
C LEU A 441 20.81 2.90 -8.53
N TRP A 442 21.39 3.81 -7.75
CA TRP A 442 20.72 5.08 -7.41
C TRP A 442 20.52 5.97 -8.64
N ALA A 443 21.53 6.09 -9.51
CA ALA A 443 21.42 6.85 -10.74
C ALA A 443 20.34 6.25 -11.66
N PHE A 444 20.36 4.93 -11.85
CA PHE A 444 19.38 4.22 -12.65
C PHE A 444 17.96 4.34 -12.07
N GLY A 445 17.79 4.08 -10.79
CA GLY A 445 16.51 4.21 -10.08
C GLY A 445 15.96 5.63 -10.15
N GLY A 446 16.82 6.64 -9.96
CA GLY A 446 16.49 8.06 -10.10
C GLY A 446 16.05 8.43 -11.51
N MET A 447 16.81 8.03 -12.53
CA MET A 447 16.49 8.29 -13.94
C MET A 447 15.19 7.63 -14.35
N TRP A 448 15.00 6.37 -13.99
CA TRP A 448 13.80 5.63 -14.34
C TRP A 448 12.57 6.19 -13.61
N TRP A 449 12.68 6.53 -12.33
CA TRP A 449 11.59 7.21 -11.61
C TRP A 449 11.23 8.57 -12.21
N HIS A 450 12.24 9.39 -12.55
CA HIS A 450 12.02 10.67 -13.23
C HIS A 450 11.32 10.51 -14.57
N ASN A 451 11.78 9.57 -15.40
CA ASN A 451 11.19 9.26 -16.70
C ASN A 451 9.75 8.74 -16.55
N PHE A 452 9.50 7.89 -15.57
CA PHE A 452 8.14 7.42 -15.25
C PHE A 452 7.23 8.60 -14.88
N LEU A 453 7.66 9.50 -14.00
CA LEU A 453 6.88 10.68 -13.64
C LEU A 453 6.68 11.63 -14.83
N LYS A 454 7.69 11.78 -15.68
CA LYS A 454 7.60 12.58 -16.91
C LYS A 454 6.54 12.02 -17.85
N GLU A 455 6.48 10.70 -18.01
CA GLU A 455 5.47 10.02 -18.81
C GLU A 455 4.06 10.16 -18.23
N GLN A 456 3.90 9.99 -16.92
CA GLN A 456 2.61 10.20 -16.25
C GLN A 456 2.09 11.63 -16.44
N ARG A 457 2.99 12.63 -16.35
CA ARG A 457 2.68 14.03 -16.62
C ARG A 457 2.26 14.26 -18.07
N ARG A 458 2.97 13.68 -19.04
CA ARG A 458 2.64 13.77 -20.48
C ARG A 458 1.23 13.24 -20.74
N ARG A 459 0.89 12.07 -20.19
CA ARG A 459 -0.45 11.46 -20.32
C ARG A 459 -1.54 12.34 -19.72
N LYS A 460 -1.26 12.96 -18.57
CA LYS A 460 -2.20 13.90 -17.94
C LYS A 460 -2.45 15.12 -18.83
N MET A 461 -1.39 15.77 -19.33
CA MET A 461 -1.53 16.93 -20.23
C MET A 461 -2.29 16.59 -21.51
N GLN A 462 -2.05 15.41 -22.10
CA GLN A 462 -2.77 14.96 -23.28
C GLN A 462 -4.26 14.81 -23.00
N ARG A 463 -4.65 14.18 -21.88
CA ARG A 463 -6.05 14.10 -21.44
C ARG A 463 -6.68 15.46 -21.20
N ASP A 464 -5.99 16.35 -20.50
CA ASP A 464 -6.49 17.70 -20.21
C ASP A 464 -6.71 18.50 -21.53
N ASN A 465 -5.85 18.30 -22.52
CA ASN A 465 -5.98 18.91 -23.85
C ASN A 465 -7.14 18.30 -24.65
N ASP A 466 -7.28 16.97 -24.65
CA ASP A 466 -8.37 16.28 -25.33
C ASP A 466 -9.72 16.67 -24.72
N TYR A 467 -9.78 16.79 -23.38
CA TYR A 467 -10.95 17.28 -22.67
C TYR A 467 -11.32 18.72 -23.08
N LYS A 468 -10.33 19.63 -23.12
CA LYS A 468 -10.55 21.01 -23.59
C LYS A 468 -11.08 21.05 -25.02
N LYS A 469 -10.56 20.20 -25.92
CA LYS A 469 -11.05 20.11 -27.31
C LYS A 469 -12.50 19.66 -27.35
N THR A 470 -12.86 18.58 -26.65
CA THR A 470 -14.24 18.07 -26.60
C THR A 470 -15.21 19.13 -26.07
N LYS A 471 -14.82 19.87 -25.02
CA LYS A 471 -15.64 20.94 -24.45
C LYS A 471 -15.87 22.11 -25.42
N VAL A 472 -14.88 22.44 -26.25
CA VAL A 472 -15.03 23.47 -27.28
C VAL A 472 -15.97 23.03 -28.40
N VAL A 473 -15.93 21.74 -28.79
CA VAL A 473 -16.83 21.18 -29.81
C VAL A 473 -18.28 21.21 -29.34
N ILE A 474 -18.56 20.73 -28.12
CA ILE A 474 -19.93 20.75 -27.54
C ILE A 474 -20.46 22.18 -27.48
N LYS A 475 -19.64 23.13 -26.99
CA LYS A 475 -20.05 24.54 -26.91
C LYS A 475 -20.31 25.17 -28.28
N ALA A 476 -19.58 24.75 -29.32
CA ALA A 476 -19.79 25.23 -30.69
C ALA A 476 -21.10 24.68 -31.28
N GLU A 477 -21.44 23.41 -31.01
CA GLU A 477 -22.72 22.80 -31.41
C GLU A 477 -23.91 23.45 -30.71
N ASP A 478 -23.81 23.73 -29.41
CA ASP A 478 -24.86 24.42 -28.64
C ASP A 478 -25.12 25.83 -29.17
N MET A 479 -24.06 26.57 -29.53
CA MET A 479 -24.20 27.89 -30.14
C MET A 479 -24.82 27.78 -31.53
N GLY A 480 -24.42 26.81 -32.36
CA GLY A 480 -24.99 26.59 -33.69
C GLY A 480 -26.49 26.25 -33.65
N SER A 481 -26.93 25.47 -32.67
CA SER A 481 -28.35 25.12 -32.50
C SER A 481 -29.22 26.25 -31.95
N SER A 482 -28.64 27.33 -31.41
CA SER A 482 -29.39 28.51 -30.95
C SER A 482 -29.63 29.55 -32.05
N TYR A 483 -28.93 29.43 -33.19
CA TYR A 483 -29.10 30.30 -34.36
C TYR A 483 -30.03 29.71 -35.43
N ILE A 484 -30.44 28.45 -35.29
CA ILE A 484 -31.44 27.77 -36.12
C ILE A 484 -32.75 27.72 -35.33
#